data_AF-A0A3M1U2Z5-F1
#
_entry.id   AF-A0A3M1U2Z5-F1
#
_cell.length_a   1.000
_cell.length_b   1.000
_cell.length_c   1.000
_cell.angle_alpha   90.00
_cell.angle_beta   90.00
_cell.angle_gamma   90.00
#
_symmetry.space_group_name_H-M   'P 1'
#
loop_
_entity.id
_entity.type
_entity.pdbx_description
1 polymer ?
#
loop_
_entity_poly.entity_id
_entity_poly.type
_entity_poly.pdbx_seq_one_letter_code
_entity_poly.pdbx_strand_id
1 'polypeptide(L)'
;MIRDVHAFLRKGESEPFWNAFVSHLAPRATKSLDQLKALVEGVLQLAFDVYRHSGEEGLLSWIVEEIQETGRLEHVYELLREIPGFGPKSLSRLLRDLVVIYGLEGRVHPVDRYLLTAVGKPIRALAPQIVPESRERKLPDWILAGKVSKACRLAGVSAARFNMGAEYRFLEAGGEEEA
;
A
#
# COMPACT_ATOMS: atom_id res chain seq x y z
N MET A 1 18.12 -15.92 12.76
CA MET A 1 16.75 -15.59 13.22
C MET A 1 16.86 -14.45 14.21
N ILE A 2 16.15 -13.34 13.98
CA ILE A 2 16.15 -12.18 14.89
C ILE A 2 15.40 -12.59 16.16
N ARG A 3 16.10 -12.61 17.30
CA ARG A 3 15.53 -13.01 18.60
C ARG A 3 15.07 -11.80 19.43
N ASP A 4 15.57 -10.62 19.09
CA ASP A 4 15.24 -9.34 19.72
C ASP A 4 15.10 -8.28 18.62
N VAL A 5 13.86 -7.83 18.41
CA VAL A 5 13.51 -6.85 17.38
C VAL A 5 14.05 -5.46 17.73
N HIS A 6 14.04 -5.07 19.01
CA HIS A 6 14.55 -3.78 19.44
C HIS A 6 16.06 -3.70 19.28
N ALA A 7 16.78 -4.77 19.65
CA ALA A 7 18.22 -4.84 19.41
C ALA A 7 18.56 -4.82 17.91
N PHE A 8 17.73 -5.45 17.07
CA PHE A 8 17.89 -5.39 15.61
C PHE A 8 17.65 -3.99 15.05
N LEU A 9 16.52 -3.36 15.38
CA LEU A 9 16.18 -2.02 14.91
C LEU A 9 17.20 -0.97 15.36
N ARG A 10 17.74 -1.11 16.59
CA ARG A 10 18.79 -0.22 17.11
C ARG A 10 20.10 -0.32 16.36
N LYS A 11 20.47 -1.52 15.88
CA LYS A 11 21.71 -1.70 15.09
C LYS A 11 21.64 -1.00 13.74
N GLY A 12 20.45 -0.97 13.13
CA GLY A 12 20.25 -0.32 11.83
C GLY A 12 20.96 -1.02 10.66
N GLU A 13 21.26 -2.32 10.80
CA GLU A 13 21.96 -3.11 9.79
C GLU A 13 20.97 -4.00 9.02
N SER A 14 20.76 -3.73 7.73
CA SER A 14 19.83 -4.49 6.88
C SER A 14 20.41 -5.82 6.38
N GLU A 15 21.73 -5.90 6.20
CA GLU A 15 22.40 -7.04 5.59
C GLU A 15 22.21 -8.37 6.33
N PRO A 16 22.29 -8.44 7.68
CA PRO A 16 21.97 -9.66 8.41
C PRO A 16 20.52 -10.15 8.18
N PHE A 17 19.57 -9.22 8.01
CA PHE A 17 18.18 -9.57 7.67
C PHE A 17 18.11 -10.12 6.25
N TRP A 18 18.70 -9.43 5.27
CA TRP A 18 18.70 -9.87 3.88
C TRP A 18 19.28 -11.27 3.70
N ASN A 19 20.43 -11.55 4.33
CA ASN A 19 21.07 -12.87 4.25
C ASN A 19 20.18 -13.96 4.87
N ALA A 20 19.53 -13.67 6.01
CA ALA A 20 18.56 -14.57 6.60
C ALA A 20 17.33 -14.77 5.70
N PHE A 21 16.81 -13.70 5.09
CA PHE A 21 15.65 -13.74 4.21
C PHE A 21 15.91 -14.58 2.95
N VAL A 22 17.02 -14.35 2.25
CA VAL A 22 17.39 -15.10 1.05
C VAL A 22 17.69 -16.56 1.35
N SER A 23 18.33 -16.89 2.48
CA SER A 23 18.57 -18.31 2.83
C SER A 23 17.28 -19.12 2.99
N HIS A 24 16.14 -18.46 3.30
CA HIS A 24 14.83 -19.09 3.35
C HIS A 24 14.08 -19.06 2.00
N LEU A 25 14.37 -18.08 1.14
CA LEU A 25 13.67 -17.83 -0.12
C LEU A 25 14.34 -18.40 -1.37
N ALA A 26 15.66 -18.55 -1.38
CA ALA A 26 16.44 -18.99 -2.53
C ALA A 26 15.91 -20.27 -3.20
N PRO A 27 15.34 -21.27 -2.48
CA PRO A 27 14.78 -22.45 -3.13
C PRO A 27 13.47 -22.21 -3.90
N ARG A 28 12.84 -21.04 -3.77
CA ARG A 28 11.45 -20.77 -4.23
C ARG A 28 11.27 -19.42 -4.95
N ALA A 29 12.33 -18.64 -5.11
CA ALA A 29 12.22 -17.29 -5.67
C ALA A 29 11.96 -17.33 -7.18
N THR A 30 10.87 -16.69 -7.62
CA THR A 30 10.51 -16.50 -9.04
C THR A 30 10.80 -15.09 -9.56
N LYS A 31 11.15 -14.15 -8.67
CA LYS A 31 11.43 -12.74 -8.98
C LYS A 31 12.93 -12.43 -8.91
N SER A 32 13.33 -11.30 -9.52
CA SER A 32 14.69 -10.76 -9.39
C SER A 32 15.04 -10.52 -7.91
N LEU A 33 16.11 -11.16 -7.45
CA LEU A 33 16.60 -10.98 -6.08
C LEU A 33 17.07 -9.55 -5.83
N ASP A 34 17.59 -8.84 -6.84
CA ASP A 34 18.07 -7.46 -6.70
C ASP A 34 16.92 -6.48 -6.43
N GLN A 35 15.81 -6.62 -7.17
CA GLN A 35 14.61 -5.80 -6.94
C GLN A 35 14.02 -6.07 -5.55
N LEU A 36 13.99 -7.34 -5.15
CA LEU A 36 13.51 -7.73 -3.82
C LEU A 36 14.44 -7.21 -2.71
N LYS A 37 15.76 -7.20 -2.94
CA LYS A 37 16.75 -6.63 -2.03
C LYS A 37 16.48 -5.14 -1.81
N ALA A 38 16.36 -4.38 -2.90
CA ALA A 38 16.11 -2.95 -2.82
C ALA A 38 14.81 -2.60 -2.07
N LEU A 39 13.73 -3.37 -2.29
CA LEU A 39 12.48 -3.21 -1.55
C LEU A 39 12.66 -3.52 -0.05
N VAL A 40 13.28 -4.64 0.29
CA VAL A 40 13.49 -5.05 1.68
C VAL A 40 14.38 -4.05 2.41
N GLU A 41 15.47 -3.61 1.79
CA GLU A 41 16.39 -2.62 2.36
C GLU A 41 15.70 -1.27 2.56
N GLY A 42 14.89 -0.80 1.60
CA GLY A 42 14.14 0.45 1.76
C GLY A 42 13.11 0.39 2.88
N VAL A 43 12.37 -0.72 3.01
CA VAL A 43 11.42 -0.92 4.12
C VAL A 43 12.15 -0.95 5.46
N LEU A 44 13.27 -1.67 5.55
CA LEU A 44 14.06 -1.74 6.77
C LEU A 44 14.65 -0.39 7.14
N GLN A 45 15.15 0.38 6.17
CA GLN A 45 15.68 1.70 6.42
C GLN A 45 14.62 2.63 7.00
N LEU A 46 13.41 2.63 6.42
CA LEU A 46 12.31 3.41 6.97
C LEU A 46 11.92 2.93 8.38
N ALA A 47 11.92 1.62 8.63
CA ALA A 47 11.65 1.07 9.96
C ALA A 47 12.73 1.49 10.99
N PHE A 48 14.00 1.51 10.60
CA PHE A 48 15.09 2.01 11.45
C PHE A 48 14.94 3.52 11.71
N ASP A 49 14.54 4.29 10.72
CA ASP A 49 14.33 5.73 10.85
C ASP A 49 13.18 6.01 11.83
N VAL A 50 12.03 5.35 11.65
CA VAL A 50 10.89 5.41 12.59
C VAL A 50 11.35 5.06 14.00
N TYR A 51 12.02 3.91 14.17
CA TYR A 51 12.46 3.44 15.47
C TYR A 51 13.44 4.40 16.16
N ARG A 52 14.31 5.08 15.41
CA ARG A 52 15.22 6.09 15.96
C ARG A 52 14.51 7.33 16.47
N HIS A 53 13.35 7.67 15.90
CA HIS A 53 12.57 8.84 16.32
C HIS A 53 11.59 8.51 17.45
N SER A 54 10.88 7.38 17.39
CA SER A 54 9.86 7.01 18.38
C SER A 54 10.36 6.10 19.52
N GLY A 55 11.45 5.35 19.31
CA GLY A 55 12.07 4.49 20.33
C GLY A 55 11.36 3.16 20.61
N GLU A 56 10.06 3.05 20.31
CA GLU A 56 9.24 1.88 20.66
C GLU A 56 8.37 1.34 19.51
N GLU A 57 8.03 2.17 18.51
CA GLU A 57 7.06 1.76 17.49
C GLU A 57 7.69 0.99 16.33
N GLY A 58 6.97 -0.03 15.85
CA GLY A 58 7.22 -0.63 14.55
C GLY A 58 6.61 0.23 13.44
N LEU A 59 7.14 0.12 12.22
CA LEU A 59 6.71 0.88 11.04
C LEU A 59 5.19 0.91 10.84
N LEU A 60 4.50 -0.22 11.02
CA LEU A 60 3.05 -0.29 10.86
C LEU A 60 2.28 0.48 11.94
N SER A 61 2.74 0.40 13.20
CA SER A 61 2.15 1.16 14.30
C SER A 61 2.29 2.65 14.05
N TRP A 62 3.49 3.08 13.67
CA TRP A 62 3.76 4.47 13.31
C TRP A 62 2.86 4.97 12.17
N ILE A 63 2.68 4.19 11.09
CA ILE A 63 1.75 4.56 10.00
C ILE A 63 0.32 4.74 10.53
N VAL A 64 -0.14 3.80 11.37
CA VAL A 64 -1.50 3.83 11.92
C VAL A 64 -1.70 5.03 12.83
N GLU A 65 -0.73 5.34 13.68
CA GLU A 65 -0.74 6.48 14.60
C GLU A 65 -0.73 7.80 13.82
N GLU A 66 0.14 7.95 12.83
CA GLU A 66 0.18 9.13 11.94
C GLU A 66 -1.19 9.39 11.29
N ILE A 67 -1.85 8.34 10.79
CA ILE A 67 -3.20 8.45 10.20
C ILE A 67 -4.25 8.78 11.27
N GLN A 68 -4.15 8.21 12.47
CA GLN A 68 -5.08 8.44 13.57
C GLN A 68 -5.05 9.88 14.07
N GLU A 69 -3.84 10.45 14.17
CA GLU A 69 -3.58 11.79 14.68
C GLU A 69 -3.88 12.87 13.64
N THR A 70 -3.40 12.70 12.40
CA THR A 70 -3.49 13.74 11.38
C THR A 70 -4.70 13.58 10.45
N GLY A 71 -5.22 12.36 10.31
CA GLY A 71 -6.20 12.01 9.28
C GLY A 71 -5.65 12.10 7.85
N ARG A 72 -4.34 12.32 7.66
CA ARG A 72 -3.69 12.44 6.34
C ARG A 72 -3.01 11.14 5.96
N LEU A 73 -2.98 10.87 4.66
CA LEU A 73 -2.26 9.74 4.05
C LEU A 73 -1.11 10.21 3.16
N GLU A 74 -1.14 11.46 2.69
CA GLU A 74 -0.18 11.99 1.72
C GLU A 74 1.27 11.85 2.20
N HIS A 75 1.56 12.25 3.45
CA HIS A 75 2.91 12.16 4.00
C HIS A 75 3.45 10.71 4.03
N VAL A 76 2.65 9.78 4.56
CA VAL A 76 3.00 8.35 4.61
C VAL A 76 3.17 7.78 3.20
N TYR A 77 2.26 8.14 2.29
CA TYR A 77 2.29 7.66 0.91
C TYR A 77 3.57 8.10 0.19
N GLU A 78 3.96 9.37 0.34
CA GLU A 78 5.19 9.90 -0.27
C GLU A 78 6.45 9.23 0.31
N LEU A 79 6.52 9.02 1.63
CA LEU A 79 7.66 8.31 2.24
C LEU A 79 7.78 6.87 1.72
N LEU A 80 6.67 6.15 1.61
CA LEU A 80 6.69 4.78 1.10
C LEU A 80 6.95 4.71 -0.42
N ARG A 81 6.60 5.77 -1.17
CA ARG A 81 6.82 5.87 -2.62
C ARG A 81 8.30 5.98 -3.00
N GLU A 82 9.13 6.50 -2.12
CA GLU A 82 10.58 6.58 -2.33
C GLU A 82 11.28 5.22 -2.23
N ILE A 83 10.63 4.21 -1.67
CA ILE A 83 11.19 2.85 -1.55
C ILE A 83 11.07 2.12 -2.91
N PRO A 84 12.18 1.62 -3.48
CA PRO A 84 12.14 0.87 -4.74
C PRO A 84 11.21 -0.34 -4.69
N GLY A 85 10.43 -0.54 -5.75
CA GLY A 85 9.47 -1.65 -5.85
C GLY A 85 8.07 -1.32 -5.32
N PHE A 86 7.88 -0.23 -4.58
CA PHE A 86 6.56 0.27 -4.27
C PHE A 86 5.98 1.11 -5.41
N GLY A 87 5.06 0.50 -6.17
CA GLY A 87 4.23 1.21 -7.14
C GLY A 87 2.98 1.83 -6.50
N PRO A 88 2.37 2.85 -7.14
CA PRO A 88 1.13 3.48 -6.67
C PRO A 88 0.00 2.51 -6.30
N LYS A 89 -0.16 1.44 -7.09
CA LYS A 89 -1.15 0.39 -6.85
C LYS A 89 -0.90 -0.32 -5.52
N SER A 90 0.33 -0.81 -5.30
CA SER A 90 0.71 -1.58 -4.10
C SER A 90 0.65 -0.72 -2.85
N LEU A 91 1.06 0.55 -2.93
CA LEU A 91 0.94 1.51 -1.84
C LEU A 91 -0.51 1.80 -1.49
N SER A 92 -1.34 2.08 -2.49
CA SER A 92 -2.77 2.32 -2.27
C SER A 92 -3.45 1.12 -1.63
N ARG A 93 -3.05 -0.10 -2.03
CA ARG A 93 -3.51 -1.36 -1.46
C ARG A 93 -3.09 -1.49 0.01
N LEU A 94 -1.82 -1.27 0.33
CA LEU A 94 -1.32 -1.30 1.70
C LEU A 94 -2.07 -0.32 2.61
N LEU A 95 -2.17 0.95 2.19
CA LEU A 95 -2.86 1.99 2.97
C LEU A 95 -4.35 1.70 3.11
N ARG A 96 -5.01 1.23 2.04
CA ARG A 96 -6.41 0.77 2.08
C ARG A 96 -6.59 -0.33 3.12
N ASP A 97 -5.74 -1.34 3.11
CA ASP A 97 -5.87 -2.49 4.01
C ASP A 97 -5.65 -2.05 5.47
N LEU A 98 -4.64 -1.22 5.75
CA LEU A 98 -4.43 -0.65 7.09
C LEU A 98 -5.63 0.19 7.54
N VAL A 99 -6.12 1.09 6.69
CA VAL A 99 -7.28 1.94 7.00
C VAL A 99 -8.53 1.10 7.29
N VAL A 100 -8.75 0.01 6.57
CA VAL A 100 -9.89 -0.88 6.78
C VAL A 100 -9.72 -1.71 8.06
N ILE A 101 -8.55 -2.34 8.25
CA ILE A 101 -8.25 -3.21 9.40
C ILE A 101 -8.37 -2.43 10.72
N TYR A 102 -7.84 -1.21 10.76
CA TYR A 102 -7.85 -0.37 11.95
C TYR A 102 -9.07 0.56 12.05
N GLY A 103 -10.05 0.45 11.13
CA GLY A 103 -11.29 1.22 11.18
C GLY A 103 -11.10 2.74 11.01
N LEU A 104 -10.08 3.17 10.27
CA LEU A 104 -9.66 4.57 10.17
C LEU A 104 -10.35 5.34 9.03
N GLU A 105 -11.18 4.70 8.23
CA GLU A 105 -11.72 5.32 7.00
C GLU A 105 -12.51 6.61 7.28
N GLY A 106 -13.21 6.67 8.42
CA GLY A 106 -13.92 7.88 8.85
C GLY A 106 -13.00 9.04 9.25
N ARG A 107 -11.75 8.76 9.61
CA ARG A 107 -10.72 9.75 9.98
C ARG A 107 -9.98 10.30 8.77
N VAL A 108 -9.89 9.53 7.69
CA VAL A 108 -9.15 9.93 6.49
C VAL A 108 -9.81 11.16 5.84
N HIS A 109 -9.01 12.21 5.70
CA HIS A 109 -9.41 13.46 5.08
C HIS A 109 -9.93 13.23 3.66
N PRO A 110 -11.04 13.84 3.23
CA PRO A 110 -11.64 13.59 1.92
C PRO A 110 -10.69 13.78 0.72
N VAL A 111 -9.69 14.66 0.85
CA VAL A 111 -8.69 14.94 -0.19
C VAL A 111 -7.76 13.75 -0.44
N ASP A 112 -7.49 12.93 0.58
CA ASP A 112 -6.52 11.83 0.51
C ASP A 112 -7.19 10.49 0.20
N ARG A 113 -8.52 10.40 0.23
CA ARG A 113 -9.25 9.12 0.06
C ARG A 113 -8.99 8.43 -1.28
N TYR A 114 -8.55 9.17 -2.30
CA TYR A 114 -8.18 8.55 -3.58
C TYR A 114 -6.94 7.65 -3.45
N LEU A 115 -6.07 7.89 -2.47
CA LEU A 115 -4.91 7.06 -2.15
C LEU A 115 -5.31 5.69 -1.60
N LEU A 116 -6.59 5.46 -1.28
CA LEU A 116 -7.11 4.15 -0.87
C LEU A 116 -7.65 3.34 -2.06
N THR A 117 -7.61 3.89 -3.27
CA THR A 117 -8.11 3.21 -4.48
C THR A 117 -6.95 2.67 -5.29
N ALA A 118 -6.61 1.40 -5.08
CA ALA A 118 -5.61 0.71 -5.91
C ALA A 118 -6.16 0.53 -7.33
N VAL A 119 -5.58 1.24 -8.30
CA VAL A 119 -5.99 1.13 -9.71
C VAL A 119 -5.21 0.01 -10.38
N GLY A 120 -5.91 -1.06 -10.70
CA GLY A 120 -5.40 -2.20 -11.48
C GLY A 120 -6.42 -2.66 -12.52
N LYS A 121 -6.22 -3.88 -13.05
CA LYS A 121 -7.17 -4.51 -13.99
C LYS A 121 -8.63 -4.49 -13.47
N PRO A 122 -8.93 -4.79 -12.19
CA PRO A 122 -10.31 -4.78 -11.68
C PRO A 122 -10.98 -3.41 -11.80
N ILE A 123 -10.33 -2.37 -11.31
CA ILE A 123 -10.86 -1.00 -11.38
C ILE A 123 -10.95 -0.52 -12.83
N ARG A 124 -9.98 -0.87 -13.68
CA ARG A 124 -10.03 -0.52 -15.11
C ARG A 124 -11.16 -1.22 -15.86
N ALA A 125 -11.49 -2.46 -15.50
CA ALA A 125 -12.63 -3.18 -16.07
C ALA A 125 -13.98 -2.57 -15.67
N LEU A 126 -14.09 -2.08 -14.43
CA LEU A 126 -15.31 -1.43 -13.94
C LEU A 126 -15.41 0.06 -14.32
N ALA A 127 -14.29 0.72 -14.61
CA ALA A 127 -14.23 2.16 -14.85
C ALA A 127 -15.27 2.66 -15.88
N PRO A 128 -15.50 2.00 -17.04
CA PRO A 128 -16.52 2.43 -18.00
C PRO A 128 -17.95 2.53 -17.46
N GLN A 129 -18.27 1.84 -16.37
CA GLN A 129 -19.60 1.84 -15.76
C GLN A 129 -19.74 2.93 -14.69
N ILE A 130 -18.63 3.36 -14.09
CA ILE A 130 -18.59 4.27 -12.94
C ILE A 130 -18.17 5.68 -13.38
N VAL A 131 -17.27 5.74 -14.36
CA VAL A 131 -16.63 6.94 -14.88
C VAL A 131 -16.81 6.93 -16.39
N PRO A 132 -17.94 7.44 -16.93
CA PRO A 132 -18.27 7.32 -18.35
C PRO A 132 -17.17 7.82 -19.30
N GLU A 133 -16.42 8.86 -18.90
CA GLU A 133 -15.34 9.43 -19.72
C GLU A 133 -14.18 8.45 -19.93
N SER A 134 -14.07 7.39 -19.12
CA SER A 134 -13.06 6.34 -19.31
C SER A 134 -13.39 5.39 -20.49
N ARG A 135 -14.57 5.49 -21.10
CA ARG A 135 -14.92 4.79 -22.35
C ARG A 135 -14.23 5.41 -23.55
N GLU A 136 -14.09 6.73 -23.54
CA GLU A 136 -13.60 7.51 -24.66
C GLU A 136 -12.07 7.64 -24.65
N ARG A 137 -11.45 7.55 -23.46
CA ARG A 137 -10.00 7.67 -23.31
C ARG A 137 -9.46 6.92 -22.10
N LYS A 138 -8.18 6.53 -22.18
CA LYS A 138 -7.44 5.99 -21.04
C LYS A 138 -7.10 7.11 -20.06
N LEU A 139 -7.73 7.10 -18.89
CA LEU A 139 -7.40 8.01 -17.80
C LEU A 139 -6.10 7.57 -17.09
N PRO A 140 -5.25 8.52 -16.64
CA PRO A 140 -4.20 8.27 -15.67
C PRO A 140 -4.76 7.65 -14.38
N ASP A 141 -3.98 6.78 -13.73
CA ASP A 141 -4.45 6.04 -12.55
C ASP A 141 -4.92 6.95 -11.42
N TRP A 142 -4.17 8.01 -11.10
CA TRP A 142 -4.53 8.95 -10.03
C TRP A 142 -5.84 9.71 -10.33
N ILE A 143 -6.10 10.06 -11.60
CA ILE A 143 -7.37 10.68 -12.03
C ILE A 143 -8.51 9.68 -11.87
N LEU A 144 -8.28 8.43 -12.29
CA LEU A 144 -9.29 7.37 -12.19
C LEU A 144 -9.60 7.05 -10.73
N ALA A 145 -8.59 6.95 -9.86
CA ALA A 145 -8.73 6.76 -8.42
C ALA A 145 -9.59 7.87 -7.79
N GLY A 146 -9.30 9.13 -8.12
CA GLY A 146 -10.05 10.28 -7.62
C GLY A 146 -11.51 10.28 -8.09
N LYS A 147 -11.75 9.95 -9.36
CA LYS A 147 -13.11 9.87 -9.93
C LYS A 147 -13.92 8.71 -9.35
N VAL A 148 -13.32 7.53 -9.20
CA VAL A 148 -13.96 6.36 -8.54
C VAL A 148 -14.26 6.70 -7.08
N SER A 149 -13.31 7.25 -6.34
CA SER A 149 -13.51 7.66 -4.94
C SER A 149 -14.64 8.69 -4.80
N LYS A 150 -14.72 9.65 -5.74
CA LYS A 150 -15.82 10.62 -5.79
C LYS A 150 -17.16 9.92 -6.05
N ALA A 151 -17.22 8.98 -6.99
CA ALA A 151 -18.44 8.24 -7.29
C ALA A 151 -18.91 7.40 -6.08
N CYS A 152 -18.01 6.68 -5.42
CA CYS A 152 -18.32 5.94 -4.19
C CYS A 152 -18.89 6.86 -3.11
N ARG A 153 -18.26 8.02 -2.88
CA ARG A 153 -18.74 9.01 -1.91
C ARG A 153 -20.15 9.51 -2.23
N LEU A 154 -20.43 9.84 -3.49
CA LEU A 154 -21.76 10.30 -3.92
C LEU A 154 -22.82 9.20 -3.77
N ALA A 155 -22.42 7.93 -3.88
CA ALA A 155 -23.29 6.78 -3.68
C ALA A 155 -23.40 6.35 -2.20
N GLY A 156 -22.71 7.02 -1.27
CA GLY A 156 -22.70 6.61 0.15
C GLY A 156 -21.96 5.30 0.42
N VAL A 157 -21.06 4.89 -0.47
CA VAL A 157 -20.29 3.63 -0.37
C VAL A 157 -18.84 3.94 0.02
N SER A 158 -18.28 3.09 0.88
CA SER A 158 -16.85 3.07 1.22
C SER A 158 -16.01 2.83 -0.04
N ALA A 159 -15.14 3.78 -0.40
CA ALA A 159 -14.25 3.64 -1.56
C ALA A 159 -13.24 2.49 -1.34
N ALA A 160 -12.75 2.33 -0.11
CA ALA A 160 -11.83 1.26 0.26
C ALA A 160 -12.49 -0.13 0.09
N ARG A 161 -13.69 -0.33 0.66
CA ARG A 161 -14.41 -1.60 0.53
C ARG A 161 -14.91 -1.85 -0.88
N PHE A 162 -15.29 -0.81 -1.62
CA PHE A 162 -15.60 -0.93 -3.04
C PHE A 162 -14.39 -1.45 -3.82
N ASN A 163 -13.20 -0.89 -3.57
CA ASN A 163 -11.96 -1.32 -4.22
C ASN A 163 -11.62 -2.78 -3.89
N MET A 164 -11.74 -3.20 -2.63
CA MET A 164 -11.60 -4.61 -2.24
C MET A 164 -12.62 -5.52 -2.94
N GLY A 165 -13.88 -5.09 -2.99
CA GLY A 165 -14.95 -5.84 -3.65
C GLY A 165 -14.72 -5.98 -5.17
N ALA A 166 -14.21 -4.93 -5.81
CA ALA A 166 -13.82 -4.98 -7.22
C ALA A 166 -12.71 -6.01 -7.47
N GLU A 167 -11.66 -6.03 -6.63
CA GLU A 167 -10.59 -7.02 -6.71
C GLU A 167 -11.13 -8.45 -6.52
N TYR A 168 -11.93 -8.67 -5.48
CA TYR A 168 -12.55 -9.97 -5.21
C TYR A 168 -13.39 -10.47 -6.40
N ARG A 169 -14.29 -9.64 -6.94
CA ARG A 169 -15.13 -9.99 -8.09
C ARG A 169 -14.34 -10.30 -9.34
N PHE A 170 -13.23 -9.58 -9.57
CA PHE A 170 -12.36 -9.83 -10.71
C PHE A 170 -11.69 -11.19 -10.61
N LEU A 171 -11.21 -11.57 -9.42
CA LEU A 171 -10.64 -12.90 -9.16
C LEU A 171 -11.69 -14.00 -9.31
N GLU A 172 -12.91 -13.81 -8.79
CA GLU A 172 -14.02 -14.76 -8.98
C GLU A 172 -14.35 -15.00 -10.46
N ALA A 173 -14.21 -13.97 -11.29
CA ALA A 173 -14.45 -14.06 -12.74
C ALA A 173 -13.29 -14.70 -13.52
N GLY A 174 -12.28 -15.27 -12.84
CA GLY A 174 -11.11 -15.87 -13.46
C GLY A 174 -10.07 -14.85 -13.95
N GLY A 175 -10.14 -13.61 -13.49
CA GLY A 175 -9.15 -12.59 -13.82
C GLY A 175 -7.82 -12.83 -13.10
N GLU A 176 -6.72 -12.71 -13.83
CA GLU A 176 -5.36 -12.82 -13.27
C GLU A 176 -4.84 -11.44 -12.83
N GLU A 177 -4.45 -11.32 -11.56
CA GLU A 177 -3.60 -10.21 -11.11
C GLU A 177 -2.15 -10.49 -11.52
N GLU A 178 -1.51 -9.56 -12.22
CA GLU A 178 -0.04 -9.57 -12.33
C GLU A 178 0.55 -9.23 -10.96
N ALA A 179 1.49 -10.07 -10.52
CA ALA A 179 2.11 -10.06 -9.19
C ALA A 179 3.29 -9.11 -9.05
#